data_AF-A0A6H1ZD23-F1
#
_entry.id   AF-A0A6H1ZD23-F1
#
_cell.length_a   1.000
_cell.length_b   1.000
_cell.length_c   1.000
_cell.angle_alpha   90.00
_cell.angle_beta   90.00
_cell.angle_gamma   90.00
#
_symmetry.space_group_name_H-M   'P 1'
#
loop_
_entity.id
_entity.type
_entity.pdbx_description
1 polymer ?
#
loop_
_entity_poly.entity_id
_entity_poly.type
_entity_poly.pdbx_seq_one_letter_code
_entity_poly.pdbx_strand_id
1 'polypeptide(L)'
;MTVFDLAKDEQGDWFAYFDSHIDPVIGETVYDPPIEGAAEFRIRSMAPFFDERRKERKKEFKMVLNPSTRGMERVGYYPDLPPDEAEKENQDAWDYAITGIKNAFSAPGVEIKCTRENKLALIEIPAFMRFLFRVFQIISDTGAKAREESEGN
;
A
#
# COMPACT_ATOMS: atom_id res chain seq x y z
N MET A 1 -14.24 -24.93 13.34
CA MET A 1 -12.80 -24.90 13.66
C MET A 1 -12.15 -23.96 12.66
N THR A 2 -11.90 -22.72 13.07
CA THR A 2 -11.34 -21.68 12.20
C THR A 2 -9.82 -21.88 12.16
N VAL A 3 -9.28 -22.24 11.00
CA VAL A 3 -7.84 -22.39 10.80
C VAL A 3 -7.30 -21.02 10.41
N PHE A 4 -6.54 -20.39 11.30
CA PHE A 4 -5.83 -19.15 11.02
C PHE A 4 -4.50 -19.47 10.36
N ASP A 5 -4.39 -19.17 9.07
CA ASP A 5 -3.23 -19.48 8.26
C ASP A 5 -2.24 -18.29 8.32
N LEU A 6 -1.42 -18.24 9.37
CA LEU A 6 -0.46 -17.16 9.66
C LEU A 6 0.54 -16.92 8.50
N ALA A 7 0.73 -17.90 7.62
CA ALA A 7 1.60 -17.80 6.45
C ALA A 7 0.99 -17.02 5.27
N LYS A 8 -0.33 -16.85 5.21
CA LYS A 8 -0.99 -16.06 4.15
C LYS A 8 -0.76 -14.56 4.30
N ASP A 9 -0.73 -14.08 5.55
CA ASP A 9 -0.56 -12.67 5.86
C ASP A 9 0.76 -12.10 5.32
N GLU A 10 1.83 -12.90 5.30
CA GLU A 10 3.15 -12.44 4.87
C GLU A 10 3.26 -12.23 3.35
N GLN A 11 2.44 -12.94 2.57
CA GLN A 11 2.63 -13.02 1.13
C GLN A 11 1.59 -12.20 0.33
N GLY A 12 0.48 -11.80 0.94
CA GLY A 12 -0.58 -10.99 0.31
C GLY A 12 -1.56 -11.77 -0.55
N ASP A 13 -2.58 -11.05 -1.03
CA ASP A 13 -3.72 -11.58 -1.77
C ASP A 13 -3.64 -11.26 -3.27
N TRP A 14 -4.25 -12.10 -4.09
CA TRP A 14 -4.30 -11.92 -5.54
C TRP A 14 -5.48 -11.06 -5.94
N PHE A 15 -5.22 -10.04 -6.75
CA PHE A 15 -6.22 -9.12 -7.30
C PHE A 15 -6.10 -9.08 -8.82
N ALA A 16 -7.20 -9.31 -9.51
CA ALA A 16 -7.28 -9.11 -10.96
C ALA A 16 -7.29 -7.60 -11.27
N TYR A 17 -6.50 -7.20 -12.26
CA TYR A 17 -6.42 -5.82 -12.72
C TYR A 17 -7.75 -5.39 -13.31
N PHE A 18 -8.21 -4.21 -12.88
CA PHE A 18 -9.35 -3.53 -13.44
C PHE A 18 -8.96 -2.10 -13.78
N ASP A 19 -9.55 -1.58 -14.86
CA ASP A 19 -9.34 -0.19 -15.24
C ASP A 19 -10.26 0.73 -14.43
N SER A 20 -9.95 2.02 -14.45
CA SER A 20 -10.76 3.04 -13.80
C SER A 20 -10.90 4.27 -14.69
N HIS A 21 -12.13 4.73 -14.84
CA HIS A 21 -12.43 5.96 -15.56
C HIS A 21 -13.18 6.93 -14.64
N ILE A 22 -13.05 8.22 -14.95
CA ILE A 22 -13.80 9.26 -14.23
C ILE A 22 -15.14 9.40 -14.95
N ASP A 23 -16.24 9.16 -14.25
CA ASP A 23 -17.57 9.41 -14.80
C ASP A 23 -17.77 10.94 -14.92
N PRO A 24 -17.99 11.48 -16.13
CA PRO A 24 -18.16 12.91 -16.33
C PRO A 24 -19.44 13.49 -15.70
N VAL A 25 -20.40 12.63 -15.31
CA VAL A 25 -21.69 13.04 -14.71
C VAL A 25 -21.59 13.15 -13.20
N ILE A 26 -20.93 12.19 -12.54
CA ILE A 26 -20.87 12.10 -11.07
C ILE A 26 -19.55 12.71 -10.55
N GLY A 27 -18.51 12.79 -11.37
CA GLY A 27 -17.17 13.23 -10.97
C GLY A 27 -16.43 12.21 -10.10
N GLU A 28 -16.99 11.02 -9.93
CA GLU A 28 -16.40 9.93 -9.16
C GLU A 28 -15.61 8.97 -10.04
N THR A 29 -14.64 8.27 -9.44
CA THR A 29 -13.87 7.22 -10.10
C THR A 29 -14.71 5.96 -10.13
N VAL A 30 -15.14 5.55 -11.34
CA VAL A 30 -15.82 4.27 -11.55
C VAL A 30 -14.76 3.23 -11.89
N TYR A 31 -14.88 2.06 -11.25
CA TYR A 31 -14.00 0.91 -11.47
C TYR A 31 -14.71 -0.10 -12.35
N ASP A 32 -14.11 -0.38 -13.50
CA ASP A 32 -14.66 -1.36 -14.44
C ASP A 32 -14.46 -2.78 -13.90
N PRO A 33 -15.33 -3.75 -14.21
CA PRO A 33 -15.06 -5.14 -13.86
C PRO A 33 -13.81 -5.64 -14.61
N PRO A 34 -12.98 -6.51 -13.98
CA PRO A 34 -11.81 -7.07 -14.63
C PRO A 34 -12.22 -7.94 -15.84
N ILE A 35 -11.45 -7.82 -16.93
CA ILE A 35 -11.67 -8.58 -18.16
C ILE A 35 -11.26 -10.05 -17.92
N GLU A 36 -11.91 -10.99 -18.60
CA GLU A 36 -11.52 -12.41 -18.55
C GLU A 36 -10.07 -12.58 -19.02
N GLY A 37 -9.22 -13.16 -18.17
CA GLY A 37 -7.78 -13.28 -18.42
C GLY A 37 -6.97 -12.02 -18.11
N ALA A 38 -7.51 -11.06 -17.37
CA ALA A 38 -6.78 -9.88 -16.92
C ALA A 38 -5.50 -10.24 -16.13
N ALA A 39 -4.54 -9.32 -16.15
CA ALA A 39 -3.34 -9.43 -15.33
C ALA A 39 -3.71 -9.54 -13.85
N GLU A 40 -3.03 -10.41 -13.11
CA GLU A 40 -3.25 -10.58 -11.67
C GLU A 40 -2.01 -10.13 -10.91
N PHE A 41 -2.24 -9.38 -9.83
CA PHE A 41 -1.20 -8.85 -8.98
C PHE A 41 -1.39 -9.37 -7.56
N ARG A 42 -0.31 -9.87 -6.97
CA ARG A 42 -0.30 -10.25 -5.55
C ARG A 42 0.16 -9.07 -4.73
N ILE A 43 -0.72 -8.55 -3.90
CA ILE A 43 -0.52 -7.31 -3.16
C ILE A 43 -0.72 -7.58 -1.67
N ARG A 44 0.22 -7.09 -0.87
CA ARG A 44 0.14 -7.09 0.61
C ARG A 44 0.15 -5.66 1.15
N SER A 45 -0.29 -5.52 2.40
CA SER A 45 -0.22 -4.24 3.11
C SER A 45 1.21 -3.72 3.24
N MET A 46 1.39 -2.42 3.07
CA MET A 46 2.65 -1.72 3.35
C MET A 46 2.85 -1.39 4.83
N ALA A 47 1.80 -1.49 5.65
CA ALA A 47 1.88 -1.11 7.06
C ALA A 47 3.01 -1.82 7.83
N PRO A 48 3.21 -3.15 7.67
CA PRO A 48 4.31 -3.84 8.35
C PRO A 48 5.70 -3.30 7.98
N PHE A 49 5.92 -2.97 6.70
CA PHE A 49 7.17 -2.40 6.23
C PHE A 49 7.49 -1.06 6.93
N PHE A 50 6.52 -0.16 6.97
CA PHE A 50 6.71 1.14 7.63
C PHE A 50 6.81 1.01 9.15
N ASP A 51 6.12 0.05 9.77
CA ASP A 51 6.20 -0.19 11.21
C ASP A 51 7.58 -0.69 11.63
N GLU A 52 8.20 -1.58 10.84
CA GLU A 52 9.58 -2.01 11.05
C GLU A 52 10.57 -0.85 10.90
N ARG A 53 10.45 -0.07 9.81
CA ARG A 53 11.30 1.12 9.59
C ARG A 53 11.13 2.17 10.70
N ARG A 54 9.92 2.38 11.21
CA ARG A 54 9.67 3.30 12.32
C ARG A 54 10.33 2.87 13.62
N LYS A 55 10.45 1.56 13.89
CA LYS A 55 11.17 1.03 15.06
C LYS A 55 12.67 1.32 14.98
N GLU A 56 13.24 1.32 13.78
CA GLU A 56 14.65 1.65 13.54
C GLU A 56 14.95 3.15 13.72
N ARG A 57 13.95 4.02 13.49
CA ARG A 57 14.13 5.47 13.58
C ARG A 57 14.26 5.94 15.03
N LYS A 58 15.25 6.80 15.25
CA LYS A 58 15.45 7.48 16.54
C LYS A 58 14.38 8.56 16.74
N LYS A 59 13.76 8.57 17.92
CA LYS A 59 12.77 9.57 18.30
C LYS A 59 13.45 10.84 18.84
N GLU A 60 13.28 11.92 18.09
CA GLU A 60 13.53 13.32 18.42
C GLU A 60 12.71 13.77 19.64
N PHE A 61 13.28 14.43 20.66
CA PHE A 61 12.46 15.16 21.64
C PHE A 61 12.82 16.65 21.60
N LYS A 62 11.83 17.50 21.34
CA LYS A 62 11.96 18.96 21.43
C LYS A 62 11.01 19.49 22.49
N MET A 63 11.49 20.48 23.25
CA MET A 63 10.62 21.25 24.13
C MET A 63 9.93 22.31 23.29
N VAL A 64 8.60 22.25 23.21
CA VAL A 64 7.78 23.19 22.45
C VAL A 64 6.85 23.90 23.43
N LEU A 65 6.70 25.22 23.28
CA LEU A 65 5.74 25.97 24.06
C LEU A 65 4.33 25.63 23.57
N ASN A 66 3.51 25.04 24.43
CA ASN A 66 2.12 24.80 24.09
C ASN A 66 1.33 26.13 24.22
N PRO A 67 0.74 26.64 23.13
CA PRO A 67 0.05 27.93 23.15
C PRO A 67 -1.21 27.93 24.04
N SER A 68 -1.81 26.77 24.29
CA SER A 68 -3.01 26.61 25.11
C SER A 68 -2.71 26.58 26.61
N THR A 69 -1.65 25.86 27.01
CA THR A 69 -1.27 25.73 28.44
C THR A 69 -0.21 26.73 28.86
N ARG A 70 0.42 27.44 27.91
CA ARG A 70 1.59 28.32 28.09
C ARG A 70 2.77 27.63 28.78
N GLY A 71 2.74 26.30 28.88
CA GLY A 71 3.80 25.48 29.44
C GLY A 71 4.75 24.96 28.36
N MET A 72 5.97 24.64 28.77
CA MET A 72 6.90 23.90 27.92
C MET A 72 6.53 22.41 27.95
N GLU A 73 6.20 21.87 26.80
CA GLU A 73 5.85 20.45 26.63
C GLU A 73 6.94 19.73 25.85
N ARG A 74 7.31 18.54 26.31
CA ARG A 74 8.28 17.69 25.61
C ARG A 74 7.55 16.92 24.51
N VAL A 75 7.67 17.40 23.28
CA VAL A 75 7.08 16.76 22.11
C VAL A 75 8.11 15.82 21.48
N GLY A 76 7.73 14.55 21.32
CA GLY A 76 8.53 13.56 20.62
C GLY A 76 8.11 13.44 19.16
N TYR A 77 9.02 13.63 18.21
CA TYR A 77 8.77 13.47 16.77
C TYR A 77 9.83 12.57 16.12
N TYR A 78 9.54 12.02 14.95
CA TYR A 78 10.53 11.34 14.13
C TYR A 78 11.08 12.36 13.14
N PRO A 79 12.40 12.58 13.06
CA PRO A 79 12.98 13.50 12.11
C PRO A 79 12.68 13.05 10.68
N ASP A 80 12.42 14.01 9.79
CA ASP A 80 12.21 13.73 8.38
C ASP A 80 13.49 13.16 7.77
N LEU A 81 13.32 12.17 6.90
CA LEU A 81 14.42 11.61 6.13
C LEU A 81 14.89 12.63 5.08
N PRO A 82 16.18 12.65 4.73
CA PRO A 82 16.66 13.32 3.53
C PRO A 82 15.84 12.87 2.30
N PRO A 83 15.64 13.75 1.29
CA PRO A 83 14.82 13.43 0.11
C PRO A 83 15.20 12.10 -0.56
N ASP A 84 16.50 11.85 -0.75
CA ASP A 84 17.02 10.65 -1.40
C ASP A 84 16.71 9.36 -0.60
N GLU A 85 16.73 9.44 0.73
CA GLU A 85 16.41 8.30 1.60
C GLU A 85 14.90 8.05 1.64
N ALA A 86 14.10 9.11 1.62
CA ALA A 86 12.64 9.01 1.55
C ALA A 86 12.17 8.38 0.23
N GLU A 87 12.78 8.77 -0.89
CA GLU A 87 12.47 8.19 -2.20
C GLU A 87 12.85 6.70 -2.25
N LYS A 88 14.04 6.36 -1.75
CA LYS A 88 14.48 4.96 -1.68
C LYS A 88 13.58 4.11 -0.80
N GLU A 89 13.17 4.62 0.37
CA GLU A 89 12.25 3.92 1.26
C GLU A 89 10.88 3.72 0.60
N ASN A 90 10.39 4.71 -0.14
CA ASN A 90 9.15 4.60 -0.88
C ASN A 90 9.24 3.52 -1.96
N GLN A 91 10.32 3.50 -2.76
CA GLN A 91 10.56 2.45 -3.75
C GLN A 91 10.67 1.06 -3.11
N ASP A 92 11.35 0.94 -1.98
CA ASP A 92 11.44 -0.31 -1.21
C ASP A 92 10.06 -0.74 -0.70
N ALA A 93 9.20 0.20 -0.29
CA ALA A 93 7.84 -0.09 0.13
C ALA A 93 6.98 -0.65 -1.01
N TRP A 94 7.10 -0.10 -2.22
CA TRP A 94 6.38 -0.61 -3.40
C TRP A 94 6.87 -2.00 -3.82
N ASP A 95 8.19 -2.22 -3.82
CA ASP A 95 8.76 -3.54 -4.09
C ASP A 95 8.33 -4.57 -3.03
N TYR A 96 8.24 -4.14 -1.77
CA TYR A 96 7.70 -4.93 -0.68
C TYR A 96 6.22 -5.25 -0.90
N ALA A 97 5.39 -4.29 -1.29
CA ALA A 97 3.94 -4.46 -1.38
C ALA A 97 3.49 -5.41 -2.50
N ILE A 98 4.16 -5.36 -3.66
CA ILE A 98 3.83 -6.20 -4.81
C ILE A 98 4.70 -7.46 -4.75
N THR A 99 4.12 -8.60 -4.39
CA THR A 99 4.85 -9.86 -4.18
C THR A 99 4.75 -10.82 -5.38
N GLY A 100 3.85 -10.54 -6.33
CA GLY A 100 3.60 -11.42 -7.47
C GLY A 100 2.93 -10.70 -8.63
N ILE A 101 3.24 -11.15 -9.85
CA ILE A 101 2.64 -10.67 -11.10
C ILE A 101 2.35 -11.91 -11.95
N LYS A 102 1.14 -11.99 -12.53
CA LYS A 102 0.72 -13.03 -13.48
C LYS A 102 -0.04 -12.41 -14.62
N ASN A 103 0.04 -13.01 -15.81
CA ASN A 103 -0.72 -12.62 -17.00
C ASN A 103 -0.58 -11.13 -17.38
N ALA A 104 0.51 -10.49 -16.96
CA ALA A 104 0.81 -9.10 -17.29
C ALA A 104 1.79 -9.05 -18.46
N PHE A 105 1.45 -8.30 -19.51
CA PHE A 105 2.26 -8.19 -20.72
C PHE A 105 2.49 -6.71 -21.06
N SER A 106 3.70 -6.41 -21.53
CA SER A 106 4.07 -5.08 -22.01
C SER A 106 3.61 -4.85 -23.46
N ALA A 107 3.70 -3.61 -23.96
CA ALA A 107 3.30 -3.23 -25.33
C ALA A 107 3.92 -4.04 -26.51
N PRO A 108 5.03 -4.80 -26.36
CA PRO A 108 5.46 -5.80 -27.34
C PRO A 108 4.97 -7.25 -27.09
N GLY A 109 4.05 -7.48 -26.16
CA GLY A 109 3.58 -8.82 -25.77
C GLY A 109 4.57 -9.59 -24.88
N VAL A 110 5.59 -8.93 -24.33
CA VAL A 110 6.58 -9.55 -23.44
C VAL A 110 6.01 -9.61 -22.02
N GLU A 111 6.05 -10.79 -21.41
CA GLU A 111 5.61 -11.03 -20.03
C GLU A 111 6.38 -10.15 -19.03
N ILE A 112 5.64 -9.45 -18.18
CA ILE A 112 6.17 -8.61 -17.12
C ILE A 112 6.49 -9.50 -15.92
N LYS A 113 7.78 -9.77 -15.71
CA LYS A 113 8.26 -10.52 -14.55
C LYS A 113 8.13 -9.69 -13.27
N CYS A 114 7.93 -10.37 -12.14
CA CYS A 114 7.92 -9.78 -10.80
C CYS A 114 9.34 -9.37 -10.34
N THR A 115 9.94 -8.39 -11.01
CA THR A 115 11.23 -7.79 -10.64
C THR A 115 11.00 -6.39 -10.08
N ARG A 116 11.93 -5.89 -9.25
CA ARG A 116 11.87 -4.54 -8.68
C ARG A 116 11.69 -3.47 -9.77
N GLU A 117 12.49 -3.52 -10.83
CA GLU A 117 12.42 -2.57 -11.95
C GLU A 117 11.03 -2.54 -12.59
N ASN A 118 10.44 -3.71 -12.86
CA ASN A 118 9.11 -3.79 -13.48
C ASN A 118 8.00 -3.30 -12.55
N LYS A 119 8.08 -3.61 -11.24
CA LYS A 119 7.13 -3.10 -10.25
C LYS A 119 7.18 -1.58 -10.17
N LEU A 120 8.39 -1.01 -10.14
CA LEU A 120 8.60 0.44 -10.10
C LEU A 120 8.14 1.12 -11.40
N ALA A 121 8.36 0.49 -12.56
CA ALA A 121 7.81 1.00 -13.82
C ALA A 121 6.28 0.95 -13.86
N LEU A 122 5.64 -0.06 -13.25
CA LEU A 122 4.19 -0.16 -13.20
C LEU A 122 3.56 0.93 -12.32
N ILE A 123 4.16 1.28 -11.17
CA ILE A 123 3.64 2.36 -10.30
C ILE A 123 3.75 3.75 -10.94
N GLU A 124 4.57 3.94 -11.96
CA GLU A 124 4.61 5.21 -12.70
C GLU A 124 3.39 5.37 -13.61
N ILE A 125 2.64 4.29 -13.88
CA ILE A 125 1.44 4.30 -14.71
C ILE A 125 0.25 4.77 -13.85
N PRO A 126 -0.39 5.91 -14.17
CA PRO A 126 -1.48 6.46 -13.34
C PRO A 126 -2.68 5.52 -13.18
N ALA A 127 -3.04 4.77 -14.23
CA ALA A 127 -4.13 3.79 -14.18
C ALA A 127 -3.80 2.66 -13.20
N PHE A 128 -2.57 2.16 -13.21
CA PHE A 128 -2.12 1.13 -12.29
C PHE A 128 -2.07 1.62 -10.84
N MET A 129 -1.66 2.87 -10.62
CA MET A 129 -1.70 3.47 -9.28
C MET A 129 -3.11 3.57 -8.72
N ARG A 130 -4.10 3.92 -9.54
CA ARG A 130 -5.51 3.93 -9.10
C ARG A 130 -5.99 2.54 -8.71
N PHE A 131 -5.61 1.53 -9.48
CA PHE A 131 -5.85 0.12 -9.14
C PHE A 131 -5.23 -0.24 -7.78
N LEU A 132 -3.95 0.07 -7.55
CA LEU A 132 -3.28 -0.20 -6.27
C LEU A 132 -3.95 0.50 -5.09
N PHE A 133 -4.31 1.78 -5.23
CA PHE A 133 -5.02 2.50 -4.16
C PHE A 133 -6.37 1.87 -3.83
N ARG A 134 -7.11 1.41 -4.86
CA ARG A 134 -8.37 0.71 -4.63
C ARG A 134 -8.15 -0.63 -3.93
N VAL A 135 -7.13 -1.38 -4.32
CA VAL A 135 -6.75 -2.63 -3.64
C VAL A 135 -6.38 -2.36 -2.18
N PHE A 136 -5.60 -1.32 -1.87
CA PHE A 136 -5.29 -0.97 -0.49
C PHE A 136 -6.50 -0.57 0.34
N GLN A 137 -7.48 0.13 -0.26
CA GLN A 137 -8.77 0.38 0.40
C GLN A 137 -9.48 -0.93 0.74
N ILE A 138 -9.54 -1.88 -0.21
CA ILE A 138 -10.15 -3.19 0.01
C ILE A 138 -9.44 -3.96 1.13
N ILE A 139 -8.10 -3.99 1.12
CA ILE A 139 -7.29 -4.63 2.16
C ILE A 139 -7.57 -3.99 3.53
N SER A 140 -7.62 -2.66 3.59
CA SER A 140 -7.90 -1.91 4.82
C SER A 140 -9.32 -2.16 5.34
N ASP A 141 -10.33 -2.14 4.46
CA ASP A 141 -11.74 -2.38 4.81
C ASP A 141 -11.96 -3.82 5.30
N THR A 142 -11.28 -4.78 4.67
CA THR A 142 -11.31 -6.19 5.09
C THR A 142 -10.65 -6.38 6.45
N GLY A 143 -9.51 -5.71 6.68
CA GLY A 143 -8.83 -5.69 7.98
C GLY A 143 -9.65 -4.99 9.08
N ALA A 144 -10.42 -3.95 8.75
CA ALA A 144 -11.29 -3.26 9.70
C ALA A 144 -12.48 -4.13 10.11
N LYS A 145 -13.16 -4.75 9.13
CA LYS A 145 -14.28 -5.68 9.40
C LYS A 145 -13.86 -6.89 10.22
N ALA A 146 -12.68 -7.45 9.96
CA ALA A 146 -12.16 -8.57 10.74
C ALA A 146 -11.87 -8.22 12.21
N ARG A 147 -11.50 -6.96 12.51
CA ARG A 147 -11.27 -6.48 13.88
C ARG A 147 -12.58 -6.28 14.64
N GLU A 148 -13.59 -5.70 13.99
CA GLU A 148 -14.92 -5.50 14.59
C GLU A 148 -15.62 -6.81 14.95
N GLU A 149 -15.48 -7.86 14.13
CA GLU A 149 -16.02 -9.20 14.44
C GLU A 149 -15.29 -9.91 15.60
N SER A 150 -14.02 -9.55 15.86
CA SER A 150 -13.22 -10.13 16.94
C SER A 150 -13.45 -9.48 18.31
N GLU A 151 -13.92 -8.22 18.33
CA GLU A 151 -14.22 -7.46 19.56
C GLU A 151 -15.70 -7.56 19.98
N GLY A 152 -16.54 -8.19 19.14
CA GLY A 152 -17.98 -8.36 19.37
C GLY A 152 -18.41 -9.69 19.97
N ASN A 153 -17.50 -10.51 20.51
CA ASN A 153 -17.81 -11.85 21.06
C ASN A 153 -17.30 -12.03 22.49
#